data_AF-A0A355UE51-F1
#
_entry.id   AF-A0A355UE51-F1
#
_cell.length_a   1.000
_cell.length_b   1.000
_cell.length_c   1.000
_cell.angle_alpha   90.00
_cell.angle_beta   90.00
_cell.angle_gamma   90.00
#
_symmetry.space_group_name_H-M   'P 1'
#
loop_
_entity.id
_entity.type
_entity.pdbx_description
1 polymer ?
#
loop_
_entity_poly.entity_id
_entity_poly.type
_entity_poly.pdbx_seq_one_letter_code
_entity_poly.pdbx_strand_id
1 'polypeptide(L)'
;MPSFKSIDEMKKGINELITKAMNKVGETALDKMIKYVEEEMGDGSDNELYVRTNQFLHSISKLDAKLNIDGSITTYVFYDTDKIEPFTIANPPVESDQTWGWHTNFSRQSVVDLIPLWLDITGTPNNPYYQHEPIKGLEYLEEWVKKNLKRELKKELTKLGLKVY
;
A
#
# COMPACT_ATOMS: atom_id res chain seq x y z
N MET A 1 -18.68 14.00 24.55
CA MET A 1 -19.25 12.88 23.76
C MET A 1 -20.22 13.49 22.75
N PRO A 2 -20.23 13.04 21.48
CA PRO A 2 -21.21 13.49 20.51
C PRO A 2 -22.64 13.12 20.98
N SER A 3 -23.59 14.03 20.77
CA SER A 3 -25.01 13.78 21.02
C SER A 3 -25.67 13.30 19.72
N PHE A 4 -26.43 12.21 19.79
CA PHE A 4 -27.12 11.62 18.64
C PHE A 4 -28.62 11.69 18.87
N LYS A 5 -29.41 11.99 17.84
CA LYS A 5 -30.87 12.12 17.95
C LYS A 5 -31.59 10.78 17.72
N SER A 6 -30.92 9.79 17.12
CA SER A 6 -31.44 8.44 16.91
C SER A 6 -30.36 7.36 16.94
N ILE A 7 -30.77 6.09 17.05
CA ILE A 7 -29.88 4.91 16.98
C ILE A 7 -29.18 4.84 15.62
N ASP A 8 -29.86 5.21 14.53
CA ASP A 8 -29.29 5.16 13.19
C ASP A 8 -28.24 6.27 12.98
N GLU A 9 -28.49 7.47 13.51
CA GLU A 9 -27.47 8.54 13.55
C GLU A 9 -26.26 8.14 14.40
N MET A 10 -26.49 7.48 15.53
CA MET A 10 -25.42 6.95 16.37
C MET A 10 -24.58 5.90 15.63
N LYS A 11 -25.22 4.94 14.96
CA LYS A 11 -24.53 3.92 14.15
C LYS A 11 -23.71 4.56 13.03
N LYS A 12 -24.30 5.51 12.29
CA LYS A 12 -23.60 6.23 11.23
C LYS A 12 -22.38 6.98 11.77
N GLY A 13 -22.55 7.72 12.87
CA GLY A 13 -21.47 8.47 13.49
C GLY A 13 -20.34 7.57 13.99
N ILE A 14 -20.66 6.43 14.61
CA ILE A 14 -19.64 5.45 15.04
C ILE A 14 -18.91 4.86 13.83
N ASN A 15 -19.61 4.50 12.76
CA ASN A 15 -19.01 3.94 11.55
C ASN A 15 -18.04 4.93 10.87
N GLU A 16 -18.40 6.22 10.83
CA GLU A 16 -17.51 7.26 10.32
C GLU A 16 -16.24 7.40 11.16
N LEU A 17 -16.35 7.31 12.49
CA LEU A 17 -15.20 7.37 13.39
C LEU A 17 -14.30 6.14 13.26
N ILE A 18 -14.88 4.94 13.13
CA ILE A 18 -14.14 3.69 12.87
C ILE A 18 -13.38 3.80 11.55
N THR A 19 -14.05 4.28 10.50
CA THR A 19 -13.44 4.46 9.17
C THR A 19 -12.26 5.43 9.23
N LYS A 20 -12.43 6.58 9.89
CA LYS A 20 -11.34 7.55 10.10
C LYS A 20 -10.17 6.97 10.89
N ALA A 21 -10.45 6.23 11.96
CA ALA A 21 -9.42 5.57 12.76
C ALA A 21 -8.65 4.53 11.94
N MET A 22 -9.34 3.74 11.12
CA MET A 22 -8.72 2.75 10.24
C MET A 22 -7.85 3.36 9.16
N ASN A 23 -8.24 4.51 8.59
CA ASN A 23 -7.37 5.26 7.68
C ASN A 23 -6.05 5.66 8.36
N LYS A 24 -6.11 6.13 9.62
CA LYS A 24 -4.91 6.49 10.39
C LYS A 24 -4.04 5.29 10.77
N VAL A 25 -4.66 4.15 11.07
CA VAL A 25 -3.92 2.89 11.28
C VAL A 25 -3.24 2.46 9.98
N GLY A 26 -3.93 2.58 8.84
CA GLY A 26 -3.38 2.32 7.51
C GLY A 26 -2.16 3.19 7.19
N GLU A 27 -2.25 4.50 7.42
CA GLU A 27 -1.11 5.43 7.27
C GLU A 27 0.08 5.01 8.14
N THR A 28 -0.18 4.64 9.40
CA THR A 28 0.88 4.17 10.31
C THR A 28 1.52 2.86 9.82
N ALA A 29 0.72 1.97 9.26
CA ALA A 29 1.18 0.69 8.74
C ALA A 29 2.03 0.89 7.48
N LEU A 30 1.64 1.83 6.61
CA LEU A 30 2.43 2.24 5.44
C LEU A 30 3.79 2.82 5.85
N ASP A 31 3.82 3.75 6.80
CA ASP A 31 5.07 4.33 7.32
C ASP A 31 6.02 3.26 7.88
N LYS A 32 5.46 2.21 8.50
CA LYS A 32 6.23 1.07 9.02
C LYS A 32 6.80 0.23 7.89
N MET A 33 6.03 0.00 6.83
CA MET A 33 6.45 -0.75 5.67
C MET A 33 7.54 -0.02 4.89
N ILE A 34 7.41 1.30 4.69
CA ILE A 34 8.43 2.13 4.03
C ILE A 34 9.75 2.03 4.78
N LYS A 35 9.76 2.26 6.09
CA LYS A 35 10.99 2.20 6.89
C LYS A 35 11.65 0.83 6.86
N TYR A 36 10.85 -0.24 6.93
CA TYR A 36 11.38 -1.59 6.83
C TYR A 36 12.05 -1.83 5.48
N VAL A 37 11.40 -1.42 4.38
CA VAL A 37 11.96 -1.56 3.03
C VAL A 37 13.23 -0.73 2.86
N GLU A 38 13.27 0.51 3.37
CA GLU A 38 14.47 1.35 3.36
C GLU A 38 15.63 0.73 4.16
N GLU A 39 15.35 0.15 5.33
CA GLU A 39 16.34 -0.54 6.17
C GLU A 39 16.90 -1.79 5.48
N GLU A 40 16.05 -2.62 4.87
CA GLU A 40 16.47 -3.84 4.16
C GLU A 40 17.20 -3.54 2.84
N MET A 41 16.92 -2.40 2.20
CA MET A 41 17.64 -1.95 1.01
C MET A 41 19.08 -1.51 1.32
N GLY A 42 19.34 -1.00 2.54
CA GLY A 42 20.63 -0.43 2.92
C GLY A 42 21.09 0.73 2.01
N ASP A 43 22.38 1.09 2.06
CA ASP A 43 23.01 2.05 1.14
C ASP A 43 23.20 1.46 -0.29
N GLY A 44 22.79 0.21 -0.51
CA GLY A 44 23.01 -0.57 -1.73
C GLY A 44 21.99 -0.25 -2.82
N SER A 45 22.20 0.87 -3.52
CA SER A 45 21.45 1.34 -4.69
C SER A 45 21.39 0.41 -5.91
N ASP A 46 21.99 -0.78 -5.85
CA ASP A 46 22.32 -1.57 -7.04
C ASP A 46 21.19 -2.53 -7.48
N ASN A 47 20.11 -2.65 -6.70
CA ASN A 47 18.96 -3.46 -7.12
C ASN A 47 17.79 -2.55 -7.57
N GLU A 48 17.71 -2.31 -8.88
CA GLU A 48 16.65 -1.52 -9.53
C GLU A 48 15.23 -1.95 -9.12
N LEU A 49 15.02 -3.24 -8.82
CA LEU A 49 13.74 -3.75 -8.34
C LEU A 49 13.35 -3.16 -6.98
N TYR A 50 14.31 -3.02 -6.06
CA TYR A 50 14.04 -2.47 -4.73
C TYR A 50 13.80 -0.96 -4.79
N VAL A 51 14.48 -0.27 -5.70
CA VAL A 51 14.18 1.15 -6.01
C VAL A 51 12.73 1.30 -6.46
N ARG A 52 12.21 0.39 -7.28
CA ARG A 52 10.81 0.40 -7.72
C ARG A 52 9.82 0.03 -6.61
N THR A 53 10.15 -0.93 -5.75
CA THR A 53 9.35 -1.22 -4.55
C THR A 53 9.24 0.02 -3.66
N ASN A 54 10.35 0.73 -3.47
CA ASN A 54 10.38 1.98 -2.71
C ASN A 54 9.54 3.09 -3.39
N GLN A 55 9.67 3.26 -4.71
CA GLN A 55 8.88 4.20 -5.50
C GLN A 55 7.38 3.88 -5.40
N PHE A 56 6.99 2.60 -5.48
CA PHE A 56 5.60 2.20 -5.30
C PHE A 56 5.07 2.63 -3.93
N LEU A 57 5.79 2.33 -2.85
CA LEU A 57 5.33 2.70 -1.50
C LEU A 57 5.20 4.22 -1.34
N HIS A 58 6.14 4.98 -1.90
CA HIS A 58 6.10 6.45 -1.92
C HIS A 58 5.08 7.03 -2.92
N SER A 59 4.59 6.21 -3.86
CA SER A 59 3.53 6.60 -4.79
C SER A 59 2.14 6.47 -4.20
N ILE A 60 1.96 5.75 -3.08
CA ILE A 60 0.67 5.60 -2.39
C ILE A 60 0.20 6.99 -1.94
N SER A 61 -0.86 7.47 -2.58
CA SER A 61 -1.40 8.82 -2.40
C SER A 61 -2.55 8.87 -1.41
N LYS A 62 -3.29 7.75 -1.29
CA LYS A 62 -4.47 7.66 -0.44
C LYS A 62 -4.73 6.24 0.01
N LEU A 63 -5.12 6.11 1.27
CA LEU A 63 -5.77 4.93 1.83
C LEU A 63 -7.23 5.27 2.13
N ASP A 64 -8.15 4.37 1.74
CA ASP A 64 -9.58 4.55 1.95
C ASP A 64 -10.19 3.27 2.54
N ALA A 65 -10.43 3.27 3.84
CA ALA A 65 -11.13 2.21 4.53
C ALA A 65 -12.64 2.32 4.27
N LYS A 66 -13.30 1.20 4.01
CA LYS A 66 -14.75 1.08 3.93
C LYS A 66 -15.23 -0.03 4.84
N LEU A 67 -16.20 0.28 5.69
CA LEU A 67 -16.90 -0.70 6.50
C LEU A 67 -17.95 -1.39 5.65
N ASN A 68 -17.86 -2.72 5.55
CA ASN A 68 -18.81 -3.57 4.87
C ASN A 68 -20.03 -3.88 5.78
N ILE A 69 -21.10 -4.37 5.17
CA ILE A 69 -22.37 -4.68 5.86
C ILE A 69 -22.17 -5.75 6.95
N ASP A 70 -21.23 -6.68 6.73
CA ASP A 70 -20.87 -7.74 7.67
C ASP A 70 -19.94 -7.27 8.80
N GLY A 71 -19.59 -5.98 8.83
CA GLY A 71 -18.68 -5.40 9.81
C GLY A 71 -17.19 -5.59 9.49
N SER A 72 -16.85 -6.25 8.38
CA SER A 72 -15.47 -6.30 7.88
C SER A 72 -15.05 -4.93 7.32
N ILE A 73 -13.76 -4.67 7.25
CA ILE A 73 -13.22 -3.41 6.73
C ILE A 73 -12.32 -3.72 5.54
N THR A 74 -12.63 -3.11 4.40
CA THR A 74 -11.80 -3.17 3.20
C THR A 74 -11.04 -1.86 3.07
N THR A 75 -9.71 -1.92 2.97
CA THR A 75 -8.88 -0.74 2.70
C THR A 75 -8.49 -0.73 1.23
N TYR A 76 -8.84 0.34 0.54
CA TYR A 76 -8.39 0.60 -0.83
C TYR A 76 -7.11 1.41 -0.80
N VAL A 77 -6.11 0.97 -1.57
CA VAL A 77 -4.83 1.64 -1.73
C VAL A 77 -4.82 2.31 -3.10
N PHE A 78 -4.68 3.63 -3.12
CA PHE A 78 -4.53 4.40 -4.35
C PHE A 78 -3.08 4.84 -4.47
N TYR A 79 -2.49 4.64 -5.64
CA TYR A 79 -1.11 4.98 -5.92
C TYR A 79 -0.98 5.69 -7.25
N ASP A 80 0.05 6.53 -7.37
CA ASP A 80 0.32 7.39 -8.52
C ASP A 80 1.41 6.75 -9.39
N THR A 81 1.00 6.19 -10.53
CA THR A 81 1.92 5.51 -11.45
C THR A 81 2.97 6.43 -12.05
N ASP A 82 2.76 7.74 -12.07
CA ASP A 82 3.72 8.71 -12.62
C ASP A 82 4.91 8.94 -11.69
N LYS A 83 4.80 8.55 -10.41
CA LYS A 83 5.89 8.59 -9.42
C LYS A 83 6.76 7.34 -9.42
N ILE A 84 6.41 6.36 -10.24
CA ILE A 84 7.11 5.09 -10.36
C ILE A 84 7.85 5.14 -11.68
N GLU A 85 9.16 4.88 -11.64
CA GLU A 85 9.95 4.91 -12.86
C GLU A 85 9.34 3.98 -13.90
N PRO A 86 9.25 4.43 -15.16
CA PRO A 86 8.65 3.66 -16.22
C PRO A 86 9.27 2.26 -16.29
N PHE A 87 8.45 1.27 -16.60
CA PHE A 87 8.98 -0.01 -17.04
C PHE A 87 9.59 0.16 -18.43
N THR A 88 10.82 0.68 -18.50
CA THR A 88 11.59 0.70 -19.74
C THR A 88 12.16 -0.68 -19.97
N ILE A 89 11.64 -1.34 -20.99
CA ILE A 89 12.24 -2.52 -21.55
C ILE A 89 13.67 -2.14 -21.98
N ALA A 90 14.68 -2.91 -21.57
CA ALA A 90 16.02 -2.80 -22.12
C ALA A 90 15.96 -3.03 -23.63
N ASN A 91 16.23 -1.98 -24.42
CA ASN A 91 16.05 -1.85 -25.87
C ASN A 91 14.64 -1.44 -26.33
N PRO A 92 14.19 -0.20 -26.05
CA PRO A 92 13.12 0.40 -26.84
C PRO A 92 13.58 0.48 -28.31
N PRO A 93 12.71 0.16 -29.30
CA PRO A 93 13.08 0.33 -30.70
C PRO A 93 13.52 1.79 -30.94
N VAL A 94 14.65 1.94 -31.65
CA VAL A 94 15.49 3.15 -31.79
C VAL A 94 14.77 4.37 -32.40
N GLU A 95 13.49 4.23 -32.78
CA GLU A 95 12.71 5.26 -33.50
C GLU A 95 11.48 5.79 -32.77
N SER A 96 11.29 5.56 -31.47
CA SER A 96 10.16 6.18 -30.78
C SER A 96 10.58 7.35 -29.89
N ASP A 97 10.35 8.57 -30.39
CA ASP A 97 9.74 9.61 -29.55
C ASP A 97 8.61 8.91 -28.76
N GLN A 98 8.67 8.96 -27.44
CA GLN A 98 7.95 8.07 -26.52
C GLN A 98 6.42 8.00 -26.76
N THR A 99 5.94 7.17 -27.71
CA THR A 99 4.51 6.98 -28.04
C THR A 99 3.83 5.88 -27.22
N TRP A 100 4.50 5.33 -26.22
CA TRP A 100 4.04 4.19 -25.43
C TRP A 100 3.83 4.63 -23.98
N GLY A 101 2.78 4.11 -23.32
CA GLY A 101 2.55 4.38 -21.90
C GLY A 101 3.75 3.92 -21.07
N TRP A 102 4.07 4.66 -20.00
CA TRP A 102 5.26 4.43 -19.18
C TRP A 102 5.26 3.08 -18.45
N HIS A 103 4.13 2.38 -18.43
CA HIS A 103 3.97 1.05 -17.82
C HIS A 103 3.31 0.08 -18.80
N THR A 104 3.94 -0.13 -19.96
CA THR A 104 3.38 -0.97 -21.03
C THR A 104 4.37 -2.07 -21.46
N ASN A 105 3.89 -3.29 -21.69
CA ASN A 105 4.72 -4.39 -22.23
C ASN A 105 4.94 -4.28 -23.75
N PHE A 106 5.75 -5.19 -24.31
CA PHE A 106 6.00 -5.30 -25.76
C PHE A 106 4.73 -5.39 -26.63
N SER A 107 3.62 -5.86 -26.07
CA SER A 107 2.33 -6.01 -26.75
C SER A 107 1.41 -4.79 -26.56
N ARG A 108 1.92 -3.66 -26.05
CA ARG A 108 1.14 -2.44 -25.75
C ARG A 108 0.05 -2.63 -24.68
N GLN A 109 0.18 -3.66 -23.84
CA GLN A 109 -0.72 -3.87 -22.71
C GLN A 109 -0.16 -3.21 -21.46
N SER A 110 -1.02 -2.54 -20.70
CA SER A 110 -0.67 -1.98 -19.40
C SER A 110 -0.18 -3.08 -18.46
N VAL A 111 0.90 -2.82 -17.74
CA VAL A 111 1.46 -3.71 -16.71
C VAL A 111 1.38 -3.09 -15.31
N VAL A 112 0.61 -2.01 -15.15
CA VAL A 112 0.44 -1.33 -13.85
C VAL A 112 -0.05 -2.27 -12.75
N ASP A 113 -0.88 -3.26 -13.09
CA ASP A 113 -1.40 -4.26 -12.15
C ASP A 113 -0.31 -5.20 -11.61
N LEU A 114 0.87 -5.24 -12.23
CA LEU A 114 2.01 -6.01 -11.77
C LEU A 114 2.92 -5.23 -10.80
N ILE A 115 2.77 -3.90 -10.72
CA ILE A 115 3.59 -3.04 -9.85
C ILE A 115 3.47 -3.45 -8.36
N PRO A 116 2.28 -3.78 -7.83
CA PRO A 116 2.15 -4.26 -6.44
C PRO A 116 2.86 -5.60 -6.17
N LEU A 117 3.13 -6.42 -7.20
CA LEU A 117 3.86 -7.69 -7.07
C LEU A 117 5.36 -7.47 -6.80
N TRP A 118 5.86 -6.23 -6.82
CA TRP A 118 7.24 -5.93 -6.39
C TRP A 118 7.41 -5.87 -4.88
N LEU A 119 6.31 -5.96 -4.11
CA LEU A 119 6.34 -6.13 -2.66
C LEU A 119 6.33 -7.61 -2.23
N ASP A 120 6.36 -8.54 -3.18
CA ASP A 120 5.92 -9.92 -2.96
C ASP A 120 6.76 -10.69 -1.93
N ILE A 121 6.04 -11.50 -1.15
CA ILE A 121 6.46 -12.36 -0.04
C ILE A 121 7.20 -13.57 -0.57
N THR A 122 6.75 -14.05 -1.72
CA THR A 122 7.41 -15.08 -2.50
C THR A 122 8.16 -14.34 -3.59
N GLY A 123 9.48 -14.48 -3.68
CA GLY A 123 10.21 -13.96 -4.84
C GLY A 123 9.58 -14.49 -6.16
N THR A 124 10.15 -14.13 -7.30
CA THR A 124 9.63 -14.56 -8.61
C THR A 124 10.45 -15.71 -9.21
N PRO A 125 10.56 -16.90 -8.56
CA PRO A 125 11.33 -18.01 -9.11
C PRO A 125 10.70 -18.46 -10.44
N ASN A 126 11.55 -18.77 -11.41
CA ASN A 126 11.17 -19.10 -12.79
C ASN A 126 10.52 -17.97 -13.60
N ASN A 127 10.58 -16.72 -13.14
CA ASN A 127 10.28 -15.58 -14.01
C ASN A 127 11.53 -15.23 -14.84
N PRO A 128 11.52 -15.40 -16.17
CA PRO A 128 12.69 -15.14 -17.01
C PRO A 128 13.08 -13.65 -17.07
N TYR A 129 12.24 -12.77 -16.52
CA TYR A 129 12.47 -11.33 -16.50
C TYR A 129 12.92 -10.82 -15.12
N TYR A 130 12.68 -11.57 -14.04
CA TYR A 130 12.91 -11.10 -12.66
C TYR A 130 13.25 -12.29 -11.75
N GLN A 131 14.52 -12.60 -11.54
CA GLN A 131 14.93 -13.48 -10.43
C GLN A 131 15.55 -12.61 -9.34
N HIS A 132 14.89 -12.52 -8.19
CA HIS A 132 15.40 -11.80 -7.03
C HIS A 132 14.90 -12.43 -5.73
N GLU A 133 15.61 -12.18 -4.65
CA GLU A 133 15.10 -12.46 -3.30
C GLU A 133 14.00 -11.45 -2.94
N PRO A 134 12.97 -11.86 -2.18
CA PRO A 134 11.92 -10.94 -1.74
C PRO A 134 12.42 -10.06 -0.58
N ILE A 135 12.03 -8.77 -0.56
CA ILE A 135 12.22 -7.89 0.61
C ILE A 135 11.32 -8.31 1.78
N LYS A 136 10.28 -9.13 1.53
CA LYS A 136 9.31 -9.60 2.55
C LYS A 136 8.54 -8.46 3.25
N GLY A 137 8.42 -7.30 2.60
CA GLY A 137 7.71 -6.14 3.17
C GLY A 137 6.25 -6.43 3.55
N LEU A 138 5.56 -7.26 2.78
CA LEU A 138 4.18 -7.67 3.08
C LEU A 138 4.10 -8.66 4.26
N GLU A 139 5.05 -9.59 4.38
CA GLU A 139 5.13 -10.52 5.53
C GLU A 139 5.37 -9.72 6.83
N TYR A 140 6.32 -8.78 6.80
CA TYR A 140 6.55 -7.84 7.90
C TYR A 140 5.28 -7.07 8.27
N LEU A 141 4.59 -6.52 7.27
CA LEU A 141 3.36 -5.75 7.49
C LEU A 141 2.27 -6.63 8.13
N GLU A 142 2.10 -7.86 7.66
CA GLU A 142 1.14 -8.81 8.22
C GLU A 142 1.44 -9.11 9.69
N GLU A 143 2.70 -9.40 10.02
CA GLU A 143 3.12 -9.61 11.41
C GLU A 143 2.87 -8.37 12.27
N TRP A 144 3.23 -7.19 11.75
CA TRP A 144 3.05 -5.94 12.46
C TRP A 144 1.56 -5.68 12.73
N VAL A 145 0.69 -5.87 11.74
CA VAL A 145 -0.76 -5.71 11.89
C VAL A 145 -1.30 -6.68 12.93
N LYS A 146 -0.95 -7.98 12.87
CA LYS A 146 -1.38 -8.98 13.86
C LYS A 146 -1.00 -8.59 15.29
N LYS A 147 0.20 -8.04 15.48
CA LYS A 147 0.73 -7.64 16.80
C LYS A 147 0.18 -6.29 17.29
N ASN A 148 -0.10 -5.34 16.39
CA ASN A 148 -0.29 -3.93 16.77
C ASN A 148 -1.68 -3.36 16.46
N LEU A 149 -2.47 -3.97 15.56
CA LEU A 149 -3.75 -3.41 15.07
C LEU A 149 -4.69 -2.99 16.20
N LYS A 150 -4.95 -3.87 17.17
CA LYS A 150 -5.85 -3.57 18.29
C LYS A 150 -5.39 -2.35 19.09
N ARG A 151 -4.08 -2.23 19.31
CA ARG A 151 -3.49 -1.11 20.09
C ARG A 151 -3.59 0.20 19.31
N GLU A 152 -3.19 0.20 18.04
CA GLU A 152 -3.24 1.42 17.21
C GLU A 152 -4.68 1.85 16.96
N LEU A 153 -5.59 0.92 16.68
CA LEU A 153 -7.01 1.24 16.52
C LEU A 153 -7.61 1.84 17.79
N LYS A 154 -7.35 1.25 18.97
CA LYS A 154 -7.79 1.80 20.26
C LYS A 154 -7.25 3.22 20.47
N LYS A 155 -5.98 3.46 20.15
CA LYS A 155 -5.34 4.77 20.26
C LYS A 155 -6.00 5.80 19.34
N GLU A 156 -6.22 5.48 18.07
CA GLU A 156 -6.85 6.40 17.11
C GLU A 156 -8.33 6.66 17.45
N LEU A 157 -9.08 5.63 17.86
CA LEU A 157 -10.46 5.80 18.36
C LEU A 157 -10.53 6.70 19.60
N THR A 158 -9.57 6.56 20.53
CA THR A 158 -9.49 7.38 21.73
C THR A 158 -9.22 8.86 21.40
N LYS A 159 -8.31 9.13 20.45
CA LYS A 159 -8.06 10.49 19.96
C LYS A 159 -9.30 11.13 19.34
N LEU A 160 -10.14 10.32 18.69
CA LEU A 160 -11.42 10.74 18.12
C LEU A 160 -12.55 10.84 19.16
N GLY A 161 -12.27 10.62 20.44
CA GLY A 161 -13.21 10.80 21.56
C GLY A 161 -14.07 9.58 21.89
N LEU A 162 -13.77 8.40 21.32
CA LEU A 162 -14.40 7.14 21.68
C LEU A 162 -13.61 6.45 22.80
N LYS A 163 -14.23 6.26 23.97
CA LYS A 163 -13.64 5.48 25.05
C LYS A 163 -13.76 3.99 24.70
N VAL A 164 -12.63 3.38 24.37
CA VAL A 164 -12.52 1.93 24.11
C VAL A 164 -11.92 1.28 25.34
N TYR A 165 -12.68 0.46 26.05
CA TYR A 165 -12.23 -0.26 27.24
C TYR A 165 -11.44 -1.50 26.83
#